data_AF-A0AAV5LLS0-F1
#
_entry.id   AF-A0AAV5LLS0-F1
#
_cell.length_a   1.000
_cell.length_b   1.000
_cell.length_c   1.000
_cell.angle_alpha   90.00
_cell.angle_beta   90.00
_cell.angle_gamma   90.00
#
_symmetry.space_group_name_H-M   'P 1'
#
loop_
_entity.id
_entity.type
_entity.pdbx_description
1 polymer ?
#
loop_
_entity_poly.entity_id
_entity_poly.type
_entity_poly.pdbx_seq_one_letter_code
_entity_poly.pdbx_strand_id
1 'polypeptide(L)' 'MSVWNLLREFQMRKVHMAVFLNGYGGTVGIITLEGVVGEIVGDIFDENDSKTN' A
#
# COMPACT_ATOMS: atom_id res chain seq x y z
N MET A 1 2.26 -3.90 -13.02
CA MET A 1 2.49 -4.62 -11.76
C MET A 1 1.18 -4.67 -11.00
N SER A 2 0.76 -5.84 -10.49
CA SER A 2 -0.46 -5.93 -9.67
C SER A 2 -0.17 -5.53 -8.22
N VAL A 3 -1.19 -5.11 -7.49
CA VAL A 3 -1.09 -4.76 -6.06
C VAL A 3 -0.63 -5.96 -5.23
N TRP A 4 -1.07 -7.18 -5.58
CA TRP A 4 -0.62 -8.43 -4.95
C TRP A 4 0.89 -8.67 -5.06
N ASN A 5 1.48 -8.37 -6.22
CA ASN A 5 2.92 -8.51 -6.39
C ASN A 5 3.68 -7.48 -5.54
N LEU A 6 3.14 -6.27 -5.41
CA LEU A 6 3.72 -5.23 -4.57
C LEU A 6 3.66 -5.60 -3.08
N LEU A 7 2.55 -6.15 -2.61
CA LEU A 7 2.44 -6.66 -1.24
C LEU A 7 3.50 -7.73 -0.95
N ARG A 8 3.67 -8.68 -1.90
CA ARG A 8 4.68 -9.73 -1.78
C ARG A 8 6.10 -9.17 -1.73
N GLU A 9 6.42 -8.16 -2.55
CA GLU A 9 7.72 -7.49 -2.53
C GLU A 9 7.98 -6.79 -1.19
N PHE A 10 6.99 -6.08 -0.64
CA PHE A 10 7.09 -5.43 0.66
C PHE A 10 7.35 -6.43 1.78
N GLN A 11 6.64 -7.57 1.77
CA GLN A 11 6.83 -8.66 2.73
C GLN A 11 8.22 -9.32 2.60
N MET A 12 8.66 -9.62 1.38
CA MET A 12 9.96 -10.24 1.14
C MET A 12 11.12 -9.34 1.55
N ARG A 13 11.02 -8.05 1.28
CA ARG A 13 12.05 -7.05 1.60
C ARG A 13 11.97 -6.55 3.03
N LYS A 14 10.89 -6.84 3.76
CA LYS A 14 10.60 -6.33 5.11
C LYS A 14 10.67 -4.80 5.19
N VAL A 15 10.01 -4.14 4.23
CA VAL A 15 9.92 -2.66 4.16
C VAL A 15 8.47 -2.21 4.15
N HIS A 16 8.24 -0.99 4.64
CA HIS A 16 6.89 -0.40 4.73
C HIS A 16 6.65 0.75 3.74
N MET A 17 7.67 1.19 3.01
CA MET A 17 7.59 2.29 2.06
C MET A 17 8.52 2.03 0.88
N ALA A 18 8.08 2.43 -0.31
CA ALA A 18 8.89 2.42 -1.52
C ALA A 18 8.70 3.71 -2.31
N VAL A 19 9.75 4.13 -3.02
CA VAL A 19 9.74 5.29 -3.91
C VAL A 19 9.75 4.79 -5.35
N PHE A 20 8.82 5.27 -6.17
CA PHE A 20 8.82 5.02 -7.61
C PHE A 20 9.68 6.05 -8.32
N LEU A 21 10.65 5.58 -9.09
CA LEU A 21 11.51 6.41 -9.92
C LEU A 21 11.08 6.31 -11.39
N ASN A 22 11.26 7.39 -12.15
CA ASN A 22 11.18 7.37 -13.59
C ASN A 22 12.52 6.92 -14.20
N GLY A 23 12.56 6.76 -15.53
CA GLY A 23 13.77 6.33 -16.25
C GLY A 23 14.96 7.30 -16.19
N TYR A 24 14.78 8.50 -15.63
CA TYR A 24 15.80 9.53 -15.46
C TYR A 24 16.23 9.70 -13.98
N GLY A 25 15.75 8.84 -13.08
CA GLY A 25 16.05 8.89 -11.65
C GLY A 25 15.24 9.92 -10.86
N GLY A 26 14.24 10.57 -11.48
CA GLY A 26 13.31 11.46 -10.80
C GLY A 26 12.19 10.69 -10.11
N THR A 27 11.73 11.19 -8.95
CA THR A 27 10.62 10.56 -8.21
C THR A 27 9.28 10.79 -8.90
N VAL A 28 8.56 9.70 -9.17
CA VAL A 28 7.19 9.69 -9.68
C VAL A 28 6.19 9.69 -8.53
N GLY A 29 6.52 9.03 -7.42
CA GLY A 29 5.63 8.96 -6.27
C GLY A 29 6.18 8.06 -5.16
N ILE A 30 5.40 7.95 -4.10
CA ILE A 30 5.69 7.13 -2.92
C ILE A 30 4.50 6.19 -2.73
N ILE A 31 4.77 4.97 -2.28
CA ILE A 31 3.74 4.00 -1.89
C ILE A 31 4.10 3.38 -0.55
N THR A 32 3.09 3.14 0.28
CA THR A 32 3.21 2.54 1.62
C THR A 32 2.55 1.18 1.67
N LEU A 33 2.99 0.34 2.61
CA LEU A 33 2.38 -0.97 2.85
C LEU A 33 0.89 -0.84 3.17
N GLU A 34 0.53 0.16 3.96
CA GLU A 34 -0.84 0.44 4.36
C GLU A 34 -1.74 0.70 3.14
N GLY A 35 -1.31 1.52 2.18
CA GLY A 35 -2.08 1.77 0.96
C GLY A 35 -2.24 0.50 0.10
N VAL A 36 -1.18 -0.31 0.00
CA VAL A 36 -1.22 -1.59 -0.73
C VAL A 36 -2.19 -2.58 -0.08
N VAL A 37 -2.20 -2.66 1.25
CA VAL A 37 -3.11 -3.53 2.01
C VAL A 37 -4.54 -3.02 1.92
N GLY A 38 -4.77 -1.71 2.08
CA GLY A 38 -6.09 -1.09 1.96
C GLY A 38 -6.73 -1.32 0.59
N GLU A 39 -5.96 -1.27 -0.49
CA GLU A 39 -6.51 -1.52 -1.83
C GLU A 39 -6.85 -2.98 -2.10
N ILE A 40 -6.17 -3.92 -1.44
CA ILE A 40 -6.49 -5.35 -1.53
C ILE A 40 -7.70 -5.70 -0.66
N VAL A 41 -7.78 -5.14 0.55
CA VAL A 41 -8.75 -5.52 1.57
C VAL A 41 -10.04 -4.70 1.46
N GLY A 42 -9.99 -3.49 0.90
CA GLY A 42 -11.10 -2.52 0.92
C GLY A 42 -11.23 -1.82 2.27
N ASP A 43 -12.39 -1.19 2.52
CA ASP A 43 -12.69 -0.54 3.78
C ASP A 43 -12.66 -1.56 4.93
N ILE A 44 -11.58 -1.51 5.71
CA ILE A 44 -11.48 -2.26 6.95
C ILE A 44 -12.39 -1.52 7.94
N PHE A 45 -13.61 -2.01 8.12
CA PHE A 45 -14.50 -1.50 9.17
C PHE A 45 -13.75 -1.59 10.50
N ASP A 46 -13.45 -0.44 11.10
CA ASP A 46 -12.94 -0.39 12.46
C ASP A 46 -14.03 -0.99 13.37
N GLU A 47 -13.66 -1.88 14.29
CA GLU A 47 -14.60 -2.42 15.28
C GLU A 47 -15.25 -1.31 16.12
N ASN A 48 -14.62 -0.12 16.15
CA ASN A 48 -15.11 1.09 16.80
C ASN A 48 -16.01 1.97 15.93
N ASP A 49 -16.23 1.64 14.65
CA ASP A 49 -17.16 2.35 13.78
C ASP A 49 -18.60 1.87 14.05
N SER A 50 -19.04 2.07 15.29
CA SER A 50 -20.45 2.00 15.65
C SER A 50 -21.20 3.06 14.85
N LYS A 51 -21.80 2.61 13.76
CA LYS A 51 -22.78 3.37 12.96
C LYS A 51 -23.78 4.03 13.89
N THR A 52 -23.57 5.30 14.18
CA THR A 52 -24.61 6.15 14.77
C THR A 52 -25.44 6.66 13.61
N ASN A 53 -26.54 5.93 13.39
CA ASN A 53 -27.79 6.26 12.69
C ASN A 53 -27.76 7.36 11.62
#